data_AF-A0A4P9YRB9-F1
#
_entry.id   AF-A0A4P9YRB9-F1
#
_cell.length_a   1.000
_cell.length_b   1.000
_cell.length_c   1.000
_cell.angle_alpha   90.00
_cell.angle_beta   90.00
_cell.angle_gamma   90.00
#
_symmetry.space_group_name_H-M   'P 1'
#
loop_
_entity.id
_entity.type
_entity.pdbx_description
1 polymer ?
#
loop_
_entity_poly.entity_id
_entity_poly.type
_entity_poly.pdbx_seq_one_letter_code
_entity_poly.pdbx_strand_id
1 'polypeptide(L)' 'IAAPPSIMPRKKYCDITGLEAKYTEPKTNLRYHSAQIYELIQELPPHRVQELLALRKAHIVLK' A
#
# COMPACT_ATOMS: atom_id res chain seq x y z
N ILE A 1 24.42 -9.52 -15.77
CA ILE A 1 23.35 -9.17 -16.73
C ILE A 1 22.08 -8.91 -15.93
N ALA A 2 21.51 -7.71 -15.99
CA ALA A 2 20.27 -7.36 -15.29
C ALA A 2 19.05 -7.66 -16.17
N ALA A 3 18.01 -8.25 -15.60
CA ALA A 3 16.75 -8.46 -16.30
C ALA A 3 16.10 -7.12 -16.67
N PRO A 4 15.48 -7.00 -17.87
CA PRO A 4 14.77 -5.79 -18.25
C PRO A 4 13.56 -5.54 -17.33
N PRO A 5 13.17 -4.26 -17.11
CA PRO A 5 11.99 -3.94 -16.32
C PRO A 5 10.70 -4.42 -17.00
N SER A 6 9.67 -4.66 -16.18
CA SER A 6 8.36 -5.04 -16.71
C SER A 6 7.67 -3.82 -17.36
N ILE A 7 7.18 -4.01 -18.59
CA ILE A 7 6.42 -3.01 -19.35
C ILE A 7 4.92 -3.06 -18.98
N MET A 8 4.45 -4.18 -18.44
CA MET A 8 3.04 -4.37 -18.11
C MET A 8 2.68 -3.65 -16.80
N PRO A 9 1.59 -2.86 -16.77
CA PRO A 9 1.12 -2.24 -15.55
C PRO A 9 0.82 -3.28 -14.47
N ARG A 10 1.38 -3.09 -13.28
CA ARG A 10 1.13 -3.98 -12.14
C ARG A 10 -0.27 -3.73 -11.58
N LYS A 11 -0.99 -4.81 -11.28
CA LYS A 11 -2.23 -4.74 -10.51
C LYS A 11 -1.94 -4.23 -9.09
N LYS A 12 -2.88 -3.42 -8.57
CA LYS A 12 -2.80 -2.86 -7.23
C LYS A 12 -3.70 -3.67 -6.32
N TYR A 13 -3.15 -4.13 -5.21
CA TYR A 13 -3.88 -4.88 -4.19
C TYR A 13 -3.94 -4.09 -2.89
N CYS A 14 -4.98 -4.37 -2.12
CA CYS A 14 -5.23 -3.82 -0.80
C CYS A 14 -4.15 -4.33 0.15
N ASP A 15 -3.52 -3.42 0.89
CA ASP A 15 -2.41 -3.78 1.78
C ASP A 15 -2.88 -4.57 3.01
N ILE A 16 -4.19 -4.56 3.31
CA ILE A 16 -4.79 -5.25 4.46
C ILE A 16 -5.44 -6.57 4.04
N THR A 17 -6.31 -6.56 3.02
CA THR A 17 -7.13 -7.72 2.64
C THR A 17 -6.60 -8.53 1.46
N GLY A 18 -5.65 -7.99 0.68
CA GLY A 18 -5.14 -8.65 -0.54
C GLY A 18 -6.10 -8.64 -1.74
N LEU A 19 -7.31 -8.09 -1.60
CA LEU A 19 -8.24 -7.87 -2.73
C LEU A 19 -7.74 -6.77 -3.67
N GLU A 20 -8.27 -6.68 -4.88
CA GLU A 20 -7.89 -5.61 -5.82
C GLU A 20 -8.24 -4.23 -5.24
N ALA A 21 -7.25 -3.36 -5.10
CA ALA A 21 -7.44 -2.01 -4.56
C ALA A 21 -7.69 -1.02 -5.69
N LYS A 22 -8.88 -0.41 -5.66
CA LYS A 22 -9.29 0.65 -6.59
C LYS A 22 -8.80 2.03 -6.13
N TYR A 23 -8.55 2.20 -4.83
CA TYR A 23 -8.28 3.49 -4.23
C TYR A 23 -6.98 3.49 -3.42
N THR A 24 -6.44 4.68 -3.20
CA THR A 24 -5.24 4.92 -2.39
C THR A 24 -5.49 6.11 -1.50
N GLU A 25 -5.19 5.96 -0.21
CA GLU A 25 -5.36 7.03 0.75
C GLU A 25 -4.28 8.12 0.56
N PRO A 26 -4.65 9.42 0.52
CA PRO A 26 -3.68 10.50 0.30
C PRO A 26 -2.75 10.76 1.50
N LYS A 27 -3.16 10.40 2.73
CA LYS A 27 -2.38 10.63 3.95
C LYS A 27 -1.28 9.59 4.14
N THR A 28 -1.64 8.31 4.05
CA THR A 28 -0.72 7.19 4.35
C THR A 28 -0.15 6.51 3.12
N ASN A 29 -0.69 6.76 1.92
CA ASN A 29 -0.41 6.00 0.70
C ASN A 29 -0.77 4.50 0.77
N LEU A 30 -1.61 4.09 1.73
CA LEU A 30 -2.16 2.74 1.77
C LEU A 30 -3.23 2.54 0.69
N ARG A 31 -3.27 1.35 0.13
CA ARG A 31 -4.21 0.93 -0.89
C ARG A 31 -5.36 0.18 -0.24
N TYR A 32 -6.59 0.52 -0.62
CA TYR A 32 -7.79 -0.07 -0.05
C TYR A 32 -8.84 -0.41 -1.12
N HIS A 33 -9.73 -1.33 -0.75
CA HIS A 33 -10.79 -1.85 -1.63
C HIS A 33 -12.15 -1.20 -1.38
N SER A 34 -12.55 -1.02 -0.11
CA SER A 34 -13.88 -0.58 0.30
C SER A 34 -13.84 0.51 1.39
N ALA A 35 -14.99 1.16 1.64
CA ALA A 35 -15.12 2.20 2.66
C ALA A 35 -14.82 1.69 4.09
N GLN A 36 -15.19 0.46 4.41
CA GLN A 36 -14.90 -0.17 5.71
C GLN A 36 -13.38 -0.26 5.97
N ILE A 37 -12.60 -0.59 4.94
CA ILE A 37 -11.14 -0.63 5.06
C ILE A 37 -10.56 0.78 5.18
N TYR A 38 -11.19 1.77 4.54
CA TYR A 38 -10.79 3.16 4.68
C TYR A 38 -10.98 3.67 6.12
N GLU A 39 -12.11 3.34 6.76
CA GLU A 39 -12.34 3.64 8.19
C GLU A 39 -11.29 2.98 9.08
N LEU A 40 -11.00 1.69 8.86
CA LEU A 40 -9.95 0.98 9.58
C LEU A 40 -8.57 1.63 9.42
N ILE A 41 -8.25 2.12 8.22
CA ILE A 41 -6.97 2.81 7.94
C ILE A 41 -6.86 4.13 8.72
N GLN A 42 -7.97 4.84 8.95
CA GLN A 42 -7.92 6.08 9.73
C GLN A 42 -7.61 5.86 11.21
N GLU A 43 -7.97 4.70 11.76
CA GLU A 43 -7.71 4.32 13.14
C GLU A 43 -6.33 3.68 13.34
N LEU A 44 -5.64 3.34 12.25
CA LEU A 44 -4.34 2.66 12.28
C LEU A 44 -3.24 3.61 12.79
N PRO A 45 -2.42 3.19 13.77
CA PRO A 45 -1.30 4.01 14.24
C PRO A 45 -0.21 4.10 13.15
N PRO A 46 0.56 5.21 13.13
CA PRO A 46 1.52 5.50 12.06
C PRO A 46 2.64 4.45 11.94
N HIS A 47 3.00 3.79 13.04
CA HIS A 47 3.97 2.68 13.00
C HIS A 47 3.48 1.51 12.15
N ARG A 48 2.22 1.12 12.29
CA ARG A 48 1.61 0.02 11.51
C ARG A 48 1.50 0.35 10.03
N VAL A 49 1.22 1.61 9.73
CA VAL A 49 1.25 2.13 8.35
C VAL A 49 2.64 1.93 7.73
N GLN A 50 3.71 2.29 8.46
CA GLN A 50 5.07 2.10 7.97
C GLN A 50 5.44 0.62 7.82
N GLU A 51 5.01 -0.26 8.74
CA GLU A 51 5.19 -1.71 8.60
C GLU A 51 4.52 -2.24 7.32
N LEU A 52 3.27 -1.86 7.07
CA LEU A 52 2.53 -2.27 5.87
C LEU A 52 3.18 -1.74 4.58
N LEU A 53 3.62 -0.48 4.58
CA LEU A 53 4.37 0.09 3.47
C LEU A 53 5.73 -0.60 3.27
N ALA A 54 6.39 -1.06 4.35
CA ALA A 54 7.65 -1.76 4.28
C ALA A 54 7.52 -3.11 3.58
N LEU A 55 6.45 -3.86 3.85
CA LEU A 55 6.13 -5.12 3.15
C LEU A 55 6.00 -4.91 1.64
N ARG A 56 5.40 -3.78 1.21
CA ARG A 56 5.28 -3.40 -0.21
C ARG A 56 6.55 -2.75 -0.79
N LYS A 57 7.59 -2.54 0.02
CA LYS A 57 8.79 -1.77 -0.33
C LYS A 57 8.47 -0.32 -0.74
N ALA A 58 7.48 0.28 -0.11
CA ALA A 58 7.03 1.66 -0.31
C ALA A 58 7.27 2.57 0.91
N HIS A 59 7.85 2.06 2.00
CA HIS A 59 8.23 2.86 3.17
C HIS A 59 9.39 3.80 2.86
N ILE A 60 9.40 4.97 3.50
CA ILE A 60 10.47 5.95 3.37
C ILE A 60 11.34 5.83 4.62
N VAL A 61 12.61 5.46 4.44
CA VAL A 61 13.62 5.47 5.50
C VAL A 61 14.39 6.78 5.41
N LEU A 62 14.21 7.66 6.38
CA LEU A 62 15.05 8.85 6.53
C LEU A 62 16.44 8.39 7.02
N LYS A 63 17.49 8.87 6.37
CA LYS A 63 18.90 8.61 6.72
C LYS A 63 19.55 9.88 7.23
#